data_AF-A0A1U9XG84-F1
#
_entry.id   AF-A0A1U9XG84-F1
#
_cell.length_a   1.000
_cell.length_b   1.000
_cell.length_c   1.000
_cell.angle_alpha   90.00
_cell.angle_beta   90.00
_cell.angle_gamma   90.00
#
_symmetry.space_group_name_H-M   'P 1'
#
loop_
_entity.id
_entity.type
_entity.pdbx_description
1 polymer ?
#
loop_
_entity_poly.entity_id
_entity_poly.type
_entity_poly.pdbx_seq_one_letter_code
_entity_poly.pdbx_strand_id
1 'polypeptide(L)'
;MIKRHPIAERYMDDITTVDIANYRDQRLAQINPRTGRQITGNTVRLELALLSSLFNIARVEWGTCRMNPVELVRKPKISSGRDRRLTFRRRTPTFAVFQRKKSGSLRHFSSGAGNSNATR
;
A
#
# COMPACT_ATOMS: atom_id res chain seq x y z
N MET A 1 -2.42 11.23 13.86
CA MET A 1 -3.52 10.32 14.22
C MET A 1 -3.39 9.91 15.68
N ILE A 2 -2.30 9.24 16.08
CA ILE A 2 -1.99 8.95 17.51
C ILE A 2 -2.00 10.20 18.41
N LYS A 3 -1.45 11.33 17.95
CA LYS A 3 -1.42 12.61 18.71
C LYS A 3 -2.80 13.19 19.07
N ARG A 4 -3.86 12.75 18.38
CA ARG A 4 -5.23 13.23 18.65
C ARG A 4 -5.99 12.32 19.62
N HIS A 5 -5.37 11.22 20.02
CA HIS A 5 -5.98 10.23 20.88
C HIS A 5 -5.60 10.51 22.33
N PRO A 6 -6.52 10.36 23.31
CA PRO A 6 -6.26 10.64 24.72
C PRO A 6 -5.12 9.79 25.32
N ILE A 7 -4.73 8.70 24.66
CA ILE A 7 -3.56 7.90 25.04
C ILE A 7 -2.24 8.68 24.91
N ALA A 8 -2.20 9.73 24.09
CA ALA A 8 -1.03 10.59 23.93
C ALA A 8 -0.86 11.61 25.05
N GLU A 9 -1.88 11.81 25.89
CA GLU A 9 -1.86 12.73 27.04
C GLU A 9 -1.40 12.03 28.32
N ARG A 10 -1.31 10.69 28.31
CA ARG A 10 -0.85 9.90 29.47
C ARG A 10 0.67 9.77 29.48
N TYR A 11 1.22 9.64 30.69
CA TYR A 11 2.62 9.26 30.87
C TYR A 11 2.88 7.87 30.31
N MET A 12 4.09 7.64 29.80
CA MET A 12 4.44 6.35 29.18
C MET A 12 4.32 5.16 30.14
N ASP A 13 4.56 5.37 31.43
CA ASP A 13 4.52 4.32 32.45
C ASP A 13 3.07 3.99 32.89
N ASP A 14 2.12 4.90 32.66
CA ASP A 14 0.69 4.71 32.97
C ASP A 14 -0.06 3.97 31.84
N ILE A 15 0.57 3.76 30.68
CA ILE A 15 -0.08 3.14 29.53
C ILE A 15 -0.12 1.63 29.71
N THR A 16 -1.32 1.09 29.89
CA THR A 16 -1.54 -0.34 30.05
C THR A 16 -1.84 -1.05 28.72
N THR A 17 -1.73 -2.38 28.71
CA THR A 17 -2.13 -3.22 27.57
C THR A 17 -3.60 -3.03 27.19
N VAL A 18 -4.46 -2.75 28.18
CA VAL A 18 -5.90 -2.49 28.00
C VAL A 18 -6.12 -1.18 27.25
N ASP A 19 -5.37 -0.12 27.58
CA ASP A 19 -5.47 1.16 26.88
C ASP A 19 -5.10 1.02 25.39
N ILE A 20 -4.09 0.19 25.08
CA ILE A 20 -3.67 -0.09 23.70
C ILE A 20 -4.69 -0.97 22.96
N ALA A 21 -5.30 -1.93 23.63
CA ALA A 21 -6.40 -2.72 23.05
C ALA A 21 -7.61 -1.82 22.74
N ASN A 22 -7.99 -0.93 23.66
CA ASN A 22 -9.05 0.05 23.47
C ASN A 22 -8.72 1.00 22.31
N TYR A 23 -7.47 1.49 22.23
CA TYR A 23 -7.00 2.30 21.11
C TYR A 23 -7.20 1.57 19.77
N ARG A 24 -6.78 0.30 19.68
CA ARG A 24 -6.94 -0.52 18.47
C ARG A 24 -8.40 -0.60 18.05
N ASP A 25 -9.30 -0.91 18.98
CA ASP A 25 -10.71 -1.16 18.69
C ASP A 25 -11.44 0.14 18.31
N GLN A 26 -11.15 1.24 19.02
CA GLN A 26 -11.65 2.56 18.66
C GLN A 26 -11.17 3.00 17.27
N ARG A 27 -9.91 2.75 16.92
CA ARG A 27 -9.38 3.10 15.59
C ARG A 27 -10.03 2.27 14.48
N LEU A 28 -10.31 0.98 14.71
CA LEU A 28 -11.03 0.15 13.74
C LEU A 28 -12.47 0.62 13.52
N ALA A 29 -13.13 1.15 14.56
CA ALA A 29 -14.48 1.70 14.47
C ALA A 29 -14.53 3.09 13.79
N GLN A 30 -13.41 3.83 13.76
CA GLN A 30 -13.36 5.17 13.18
C GLN A 30 -13.46 5.16 11.65
N ILE A 31 -14.08 6.22 11.11
CA ILE A 31 -14.19 6.48 9.68
C ILE A 31 -13.03 7.39 9.26
N ASN A 32 -12.33 7.02 8.19
CA ASN A 32 -11.28 7.85 7.62
C ASN A 32 -11.92 9.03 6.86
N PRO A 33 -11.65 10.29 7.27
CA PRO A 33 -12.27 11.47 6.66
C PRO A 33 -11.91 11.63 5.17
N ARG A 34 -10.78 11.07 4.73
CA ARG A 34 -10.32 11.19 3.34
C ARG A 34 -11.01 10.21 2.39
N THR A 35 -11.41 9.03 2.89
CA THR A 35 -11.97 7.96 2.06
C THR A 35 -13.43 7.65 2.37
N GLY A 36 -13.99 8.21 3.45
CA GLY A 36 -15.37 7.95 3.90
C GLY A 36 -15.61 6.50 4.32
N ARG A 37 -14.55 5.71 4.55
CA ARG A 37 -14.63 4.28 4.89
C ARG A 37 -13.99 4.03 6.24
N GLN A 38 -14.39 2.94 6.90
CA GLN A 38 -13.74 2.46 8.10
C GLN A 38 -12.23 2.27 7.89
N ILE A 39 -11.46 2.55 8.93
CA ILE A 39 -10.01 2.40 8.89
C ILE A 39 -9.65 0.91 8.73
N THR A 40 -8.80 0.63 7.74
CA THR A 40 -8.38 -0.75 7.47
C THR A 40 -7.46 -1.28 8.57
N GLY A 41 -7.54 -2.58 8.84
CA GLY A 41 -6.66 -3.25 9.81
C GLY A 41 -5.17 -3.06 9.52
N ASN A 42 -4.77 -2.89 8.26
CA ASN A 42 -3.38 -2.60 7.91
C ASN A 42 -2.90 -1.24 8.43
N THR A 43 -3.77 -0.22 8.41
CA THR A 43 -3.45 1.10 8.97
C THR A 43 -3.23 1.02 10.47
N VAL A 44 -4.14 0.37 11.20
CA VAL A 44 -4.02 0.18 12.66
C VAL A 44 -2.77 -0.63 13.01
N ARG A 45 -2.44 -1.66 12.20
CA ARG A 45 -1.21 -2.44 12.38
C ARG A 45 0.06 -1.59 12.25
N LEU A 46 0.12 -0.66 11.29
CA LEU A 46 1.25 0.25 11.14
C LEU A 46 1.37 1.20 12.34
N GLU A 47 0.24 1.69 12.85
CA GLU A 47 0.21 2.53 14.06
C GLU A 47 0.69 1.76 15.30
N LEU A 48 0.25 0.51 15.47
CA LEU A 48 0.73 -0.35 16.56
C LEU A 48 2.22 -0.69 16.42
N ALA A 49 2.72 -0.90 15.21
CA ALA A 49 4.15 -1.15 14.98
C ALA A 49 5.00 0.06 15.37
N LEU A 50 4.53 1.28 15.07
CA LEU A 50 5.18 2.52 15.49
C LEU A 50 5.23 2.64 17.02
N LEU A 51 4.10 2.39 17.70
CA LEU A 51 4.05 2.39 19.17
C LEU A 51 4.99 1.33 19.76
N SER A 52 5.03 0.14 19.18
CA SER A 52 5.94 -0.92 19.65
C SER A 52 7.40 -0.49 19.58
N SER A 53 7.81 0.19 18.50
CA SER A 53 9.17 0.71 18.38
C SER A 53 9.45 1.79 19.43
N LEU A 54 8.49 2.67 19.68
CA LEU A 54 8.60 3.74 20.68
C LEU A 54 8.79 3.18 22.09
N PHE A 55 7.96 2.21 22.51
CA PHE A 55 8.08 1.59 23.82
C PHE A 55 9.35 0.77 23.98
N ASN A 56 9.87 0.18 22.90
CA ASN A 56 11.16 -0.48 22.93
C ASN A 56 12.31 0.50 23.19
N ILE A 57 12.30 1.68 22.57
CA ILE A 57 13.28 2.74 22.83
C ILE A 57 13.11 3.25 24.27
N ALA A 58 11.88 3.51 24.73
CA ALA A 58 11.61 3.98 26.08
C ALA A 58 12.08 2.99 27.16
N ARG A 59 12.03 1.68 26.86
CA ARG A 59 12.55 0.62 27.74
C ARG A 59 14.07 0.58 27.75
N VAL A 60 14.71 0.60 26.58
CA VAL A 60 16.16 0.37 26.45
C VAL A 60 16.99 1.62 26.75
N GLU A 61 16.59 2.76 26.18
CA GLU A 61 17.38 3.99 26.22
C GLU A 61 16.97 4.91 27.37
N TRP A 62 15.67 5.00 27.67
CA TRP A 62 15.17 5.95 28.67
C TRP A 62 14.95 5.33 30.05
N GLY A 63 14.86 4.00 30.13
CA GLY A 63 14.56 3.29 31.39
C GLY A 63 13.20 3.66 32.02
N THR A 64 12.31 4.31 31.26
CA THR A 64 11.04 4.82 31.77
C THR A 64 9.94 3.76 31.79
N CYS A 65 10.03 2.75 30.92
CA CYS A 65 9.04 1.67 30.83
C CYS A 65 9.69 0.32 31.15
N ARG A 66 9.10 -0.47 32.06
CA ARG A 66 9.61 -1.83 32.35
C ARG A 66 9.30 -2.83 31.23
N MET A 67 8.15 -2.71 30.59
CA MET A 67 7.69 -3.66 29.57
C MET A 67 7.00 -2.94 28.42
N ASN A 68 6.93 -3.61 27.26
CA ASN A 68 6.23 -3.08 26.11
C ASN A 68 4.75 -3.53 26.13
N PRO A 69 3.79 -2.64 26.44
CA PRO A 69 2.37 -3.01 26.50
C PRO A 69 1.80 -3.41 25.12
N VAL A 70 2.46 -3.08 24.01
CA VAL A 70 2.00 -3.42 22.65
C VAL A 70 2.23 -4.90 22.33
N GLU A 71 3.24 -5.54 22.93
CA GLU A 71 3.58 -6.95 22.65
C GLU A 71 2.45 -7.92 23.04
N LEU A 72 1.67 -7.56 24.05
CA LEU A 72 0.56 -8.37 24.58
C LEU A 72 -0.75 -8.16 23.80
N VAL A 73 -0.82 -7.16 22.92
CA VAL A 73 -2.06 -6.83 22.18
C VAL A 73 -2.16 -7.66 20.90
N ARG A 74 -3.30 -8.34 20.72
CA ARG A 74 -3.61 -9.06 19.49
C ARG A 74 -3.67 -8.11 18.30
N LYS A 75 -2.86 -8.38 17.28
CA LYS A 75 -2.80 -7.58 16.05
C LYS A 75 -4.08 -7.81 15.21
N PRO A 76 -4.65 -6.77 14.58
CA PRO A 76 -5.84 -6.92 13.77
C PRO A 76 -5.57 -7.80 12.54
N LYS A 77 -6.55 -8.64 12.17
CA LYS A 77 -6.50 -9.48 10.96
C LYS A 77 -6.35 -8.57 9.73
N ILE A 78 -5.32 -8.83 8.94
CA ILE A 78 -5.11 -8.14 7.66
C ILE A 78 -6.08 -8.79 6.66
N SER A 79 -6.95 -7.99 6.03
CA SER A 79 -7.75 -8.47 4.89
C SER A 79 -6.78 -8.86 3.77
N SER A 80 -6.94 -10.05 3.17
CA SER A 80 -6.05 -10.58 2.12
C SER A 80 -5.71 -9.48 1.12
N GLY A 81 -4.42 -9.19 0.96
CA GLY A 81 -3.95 -8.20 0.00
C GLY A 81 -4.58 -8.47 -1.36
N ARG A 82 -5.00 -7.41 -2.06
CA ARG A 82 -5.35 -7.53 -3.47
C ARG A 82 -4.09 -7.98 -4.19
N ASP A 83 -3.93 -9.28 -4.34
CA ASP A 83 -2.91 -9.87 -5.17
C ASP A 83 -3.36 -9.57 -6.61
N ARG A 84 -3.09 -8.34 -7.05
CA ARG A 84 -3.13 -7.99 -8.48
C ARG A 84 -1.90 -8.65 -9.11
N ARG A 85 -1.82 -9.98 -9.05
CA ARG A 85 -1.04 -10.74 -10.01
C ARG A 85 -1.73 -10.51 -11.34
N LEU A 86 -1.12 -9.67 -12.16
CA LEU A 86 -1.36 -9.70 -13.60
C LEU A 86 -1.03 -11.13 -14.03
N THR A 87 -2.04 -11.99 -14.08
CA THR A 87 -1.94 -13.30 -14.72
C THR A 87 -1.41 -13.04 -16.11
N PHE A 88 -0.23 -13.57 -16.41
CA PHE A 88 0.49 -13.52 -17.68
C PHE A 88 -0.27 -14.31 -18.77
N ARG A 89 -1.57 -14.08 -18.91
CA ARG A 89 -2.42 -14.76 -19.89
C ARG A 89 -3.48 -13.85 -20.48
N ARG A 90 -3.08 -12.61 -20.78
CA ARG A 90 -3.55 -11.97 -22.01
C ARG A 90 -2.45 -11.04 -22.50
N ARG A 91 -1.80 -11.42 -23.60
CA ARG A 91 -0.88 -10.55 -24.34
C ARG A 91 -1.71 -9.39 -24.91
N THR A 92 -2.03 -8.40 -24.09
CA THR A 92 -2.57 -7.12 -24.55
C THR A 92 -1.39 -6.27 -24.98
N PRO A 93 -1.34 -5.77 -26.22
CA PRO A 93 -0.21 -5.02 -26.75
C PRO A 93 -0.23 -3.58 -26.21
N THR A 94 -0.06 -3.38 -24.90
CA THR A 94 0.12 -2.03 -24.32
C THR A 94 1.53 -1.49 -24.53
N PHE A 95 2.52 -2.36 -24.76
CA PHE A 95 3.90 -1.95 -25.06
C PHE A 95 4.05 -1.35 -26.48
N ALA A 96 3.11 -1.60 -27.39
CA ALA A 96 3.19 -1.13 -28.78
C ALA A 96 2.81 0.35 -28.97
N VAL A 97 2.20 1.00 -27.97
CA VAL A 97 1.72 2.40 -28.10
C VAL A 97 2.87 3.42 -27.92
N PHE A 98 4.03 3.01 -27.39
CA PHE A 98 5.14 3.95 -27.14
C PHE A 98 6.09 4.16 -28.34
N GLN A 99 6.06 3.30 -29.37
CA GLN A 99 6.97 3.39 -30.52
C GLN A 99 6.27 3.97 -31.77
N ARG A 100 5.74 5.19 -31.68
CA ARG A 100 5.24 5.91 -32.87
C ARG A 100 5.66 7.37 -32.88
N LYS A 101 6.98 7.63 -32.99
CA LYS A 101 7.47 8.86 -33.63
C LYS A 101 8.97 8.82 -33.99
N LYS A 102 9.36 8.09 -35.04
CA LYS A 102 10.47 8.46 -35.94
C LYS A 102 10.35 7.71 -37.28
N SER A 103 9.67 8.31 -38.24
CA SER A 103 9.89 8.01 -39.67
C SER A 103 9.26 9.14 -40.49
N GLY A 104 9.98 10.25 -40.58
CA GLY A 104 9.77 11.21 -41.66
C GLY A 104 10.79 10.89 -42.75
N SER A 105 10.34 10.44 -43.91
CA SER A 105 10.83 10.95 -45.21
C SER A 105 9.95 10.43 -46.35
N LEU A 106 9.77 11.31 -47.32
CA LEU A 106 8.78 11.30 -48.39
C LEU A 106 9.06 10.29 -49.51
N ARG A 107 7.95 9.72 -50.01
CA ARG A 107 7.53 9.57 -51.43
C ARG A 107 8.58 9.81 -52.52
N HIS A 108 8.69 8.88 -53.48
CA HIS A 108 8.77 9.06 -54.96
C HIS A 108 8.49 7.66 -55.59
N PHE A 109 7.39 7.42 -56.32
CA PHE A 109 7.02 7.74 -57.72
C PHE A 109 7.34 6.61 -58.73
N SER A 110 6.33 6.27 -59.55
CA SER A 110 6.33 5.55 -60.84
C SER A 110 6.51 4.02 -60.83
N SER A 111 5.48 3.21 -61.10
CA SER A 111 4.80 2.90 -62.38
C SER A 111 5.58 1.93 -63.28
N GLY A 112 4.95 0.81 -63.66
CA GLY A 112 5.47 -0.17 -64.61
C GLY A 112 4.83 -1.56 -64.48
N ALA A 113 3.64 -1.72 -65.06
CA ALA A 113 2.90 -2.97 -65.16
C ALA A 113 3.50 -3.95 -66.18
N GLY A 114 3.28 -5.25 -65.98
CA GLY A 114 3.31 -6.23 -67.06
C GLY A 114 3.93 -7.58 -66.67
N ASN A 115 3.12 -8.52 -66.18
CA ASN A 115 3.41 -9.94 -66.35
C ASN A 115 2.13 -10.67 -66.76
N SER A 116 2.08 -11.09 -68.02
CA SER A 116 1.00 -11.86 -68.62
C SER A 116 1.33 -13.35 -68.57
N ASN A 117 0.36 -14.12 -68.11
CA ASN A 117 0.36 -15.57 -67.92
C ASN A 117 0.51 -16.38 -69.22
N ALA A 118 1.19 -17.53 -69.10
CA ALA A 118 0.85 -18.89 -69.54
C ALA A 118 0.27 -19.20 -70.95
N THR A 119 0.68 -20.39 -71.45
CA THR A 119 0.14 -21.22 -72.56
C THR A 119 0.32 -20.65 -73.97
N ARG A 120 0.87 -21.34 -74.98
CA ARG A 120 0.92 -22.77 -75.35
C ARG A 120 2.16 -23.01 -76.24
#